data_AF-A0A4R0DQX8-F1
#
_entry.id   AF-A0A4R0DQX8-F1
#
_cell.length_a   1.000
_cell.length_b   1.000
_cell.length_c   1.000
_cell.angle_alpha   90.00
_cell.angle_beta   90.00
_cell.angle_gamma   90.00
#
_symmetry.space_group_name_H-M   'P 1'
#
loop_
_entity.id
_entity.type
_entity.pdbx_description
1 polymer ?
#
loop_
_entity_poly.entity_id
_entity_poly.type
_entity_poly.pdbx_seq_one_letter_code
_entity_poly.pdbx_strand_id
1 'polypeptide(L)'
;MISNIQEKYNQLNSVQKDIFAGYGLRQIKHFIEYCLPEVQPLLPENSVIEGVNTSGMVQALQQKTLKCYVWDGTTWNVSASYIPIMDTTDDFQSVWEIFDLSLYELIELSHVHRDFLGNVHV
;
A
#
# COMPACT_ATOMS: atom_id res chain seq x y z
N MET A 1 14.73 -3.40 -15.70
CA MET A 1 15.31 -2.98 -14.40
C MET A 1 15.16 -1.47 -14.33
N ILE A 2 14.56 -0.94 -13.26
CA ILE A 2 14.38 0.51 -13.08
C ILE A 2 15.78 1.15 -13.01
N SER A 3 16.15 1.96 -14.00
CA SER A 3 17.53 2.41 -14.21
C SER A 3 18.06 3.34 -13.10
N ASN A 4 17.18 4.07 -12.42
CA ASN A 4 17.48 5.00 -11.31
C ASN A 4 16.91 4.52 -9.97
N ILE A 5 16.81 3.20 -9.77
CA ILE A 5 16.16 2.62 -8.58
C ILE A 5 16.80 3.07 -7.25
N GLN A 6 18.12 3.21 -7.19
CA GLN A 6 18.82 3.67 -5.99
C GLN A 6 18.46 5.12 -5.63
N GLU A 7 18.38 6.01 -6.62
CA GLU A 7 18.01 7.41 -6.42
C GLU A 7 16.56 7.55 -5.96
N LYS A 8 15.65 6.77 -6.56
CA LYS A 8 14.23 6.67 -6.14
C LYS A 8 14.11 6.12 -4.72
N TYR A 9 14.83 5.05 -4.40
CA TYR A 9 14.84 4.47 -3.04
C TYR A 9 15.37 5.45 -1.97
N ASN A 10 16.34 6.30 -2.32
CA ASN A 10 16.88 7.30 -1.41
C ASN A 10 15.90 8.44 -1.10
N GLN A 11 14.88 8.66 -1.94
CA GLN A 11 13.82 9.64 -1.68
C GLN A 11 12.80 9.15 -0.65
N LEU A 12 12.74 7.83 -0.39
CA LEU A 12 11.82 7.25 0.56
C LEU A 12 12.20 7.59 2.01
N ASN A 13 11.19 7.88 2.83
CA ASN A 13 11.33 7.92 4.28
C ASN A 13 11.43 6.49 4.87
N SER A 14 11.62 6.36 6.18
CA SER A 14 11.79 5.05 6.83
C SER A 14 10.58 4.12 6.61
N VAL A 15 9.37 4.63 6.82
CA VAL A 15 8.12 3.86 6.67
C VAL A 15 7.95 3.38 5.24
N GLN A 16 8.22 4.25 4.27
CA GLN A 16 8.12 3.93 2.85
C GLN A 16 9.18 2.90 2.41
N LYS A 17 10.37 2.90 3.03
CA LYS A 17 11.38 1.85 2.81
C LYS A 17 10.92 0.50 3.36
N ASP A 18 10.26 0.49 4.51
CA ASP A 18 9.68 -0.72 5.07
C ASP A 18 8.56 -1.26 4.16
N ILE A 19 7.68 -0.40 3.63
CA ILE A 19 6.67 -0.77 2.63
C ILE A 19 7.34 -1.33 1.36
N PHE A 20 8.36 -0.66 0.83
CA PHE A 20 9.10 -1.12 -0.33
C PHE A 20 9.71 -2.51 -0.10
N ALA A 21 10.31 -2.75 1.07
CA ALA A 21 10.95 -4.01 1.42
C ALA A 21 9.95 -5.13 1.70
N GLY A 22 8.83 -4.83 2.36
CA GLY A 22 7.82 -5.79 2.79
C GLY A 22 6.89 -6.25 1.66
N TYR A 23 6.37 -5.31 0.86
CA TYR A 23 5.39 -5.61 -0.19
C TYR A 23 6.04 -5.73 -1.58
N GLY A 24 7.06 -4.91 -1.84
CA GLY A 24 7.64 -4.76 -3.17
C GLY A 24 6.76 -4.01 -4.16
N LEU A 25 7.39 -3.44 -5.20
CA LEU A 25 6.74 -2.54 -6.16
C LEU A 25 5.53 -3.15 -6.87
N ARG A 26 5.55 -4.45 -7.18
CA ARG A 26 4.41 -5.13 -7.82
C ARG A 26 3.16 -5.09 -6.93
N GLN A 27 3.29 -5.39 -5.64
CA GLN A 27 2.13 -5.36 -4.74
C GLN A 27 1.67 -3.95 -4.45
N ILE A 28 2.60 -2.99 -4.34
CA ILE A 28 2.27 -1.57 -4.18
C ILE A 28 1.44 -1.08 -5.38
N LYS A 29 1.89 -1.37 -6.62
CA LYS A 29 1.11 -1.08 -7.83
C LYS A 29 -0.26 -1.76 -7.81
N HIS A 30 -0.30 -3.04 -7.46
CA HIS A 30 -1.56 -3.78 -7.38
C HIS A 30 -2.54 -3.15 -6.37
N PHE A 31 -2.03 -2.74 -5.20
CA PHE A 31 -2.84 -2.11 -4.17
C PHE A 31 -3.46 -0.80 -4.66
N ILE A 32 -2.64 0.10 -5.22
CA ILE A 32 -3.08 1.42 -5.69
C ILE A 32 -4.00 1.34 -6.92
N GLU A 33 -3.67 0.51 -7.91
CA GLU A 33 -4.36 0.52 -9.20
C GLU A 33 -5.51 -0.48 -9.33
N TYR A 34 -5.55 -1.50 -8.47
CA TYR A 34 -6.56 -2.56 -8.55
C TYR A 34 -7.34 -2.69 -7.25
N CYS A 35 -6.67 -2.83 -6.10
CA CYS A 35 -7.36 -3.03 -4.83
C CYS A 35 -8.16 -1.79 -4.41
N LEU A 36 -7.56 -0.60 -4.35
CA LEU A 36 -8.27 0.61 -3.92
C LEU A 36 -9.47 0.94 -4.84
N PRO A 37 -9.34 0.93 -6.19
CA PRO A 37 -10.47 1.18 -7.08
C PRO A 37 -11.59 0.15 -6.98
N GLU A 38 -11.28 -1.09 -6.60
CA GLU A 38 -12.26 -2.14 -6.36
C GLU A 38 -13.05 -1.91 -5.06
N VAL A 39 -12.36 -1.59 -3.96
CA VAL A 39 -12.98 -1.54 -2.62
C VAL A 39 -13.60 -0.18 -2.29
N GLN A 40 -13.09 0.91 -2.88
CA GLN A 40 -13.53 2.27 -2.58
C GLN A 40 -15.00 2.54 -2.96
N PRO A 41 -15.54 2.07 -4.09
CA PRO A 41 -16.96 2.22 -4.42
C PRO A 41 -17.91 1.47 -3.48
N LEU A 42 -17.41 0.44 -2.80
CA LEU A 42 -18.18 -0.39 -1.86
C LEU A 42 -18.14 0.14 -0.43
N LEU A 43 -17.38 1.21 -0.20
CA LEU A 43 -17.11 1.74 1.11
C LEU A 43 -18.39 2.35 1.74
N PRO A 44 -18.63 2.12 3.05
CA PRO A 44 -19.74 2.77 3.74
C PRO A 44 -19.67 4.30 3.67
N GLU A 45 -20.82 4.96 3.55
CA GLU A 45 -20.94 6.40 3.39
C GLU A 45 -20.14 7.19 4.45
N ASN A 46 -19.48 8.28 4.03
CA ASN A 46 -18.64 9.13 4.88
C ASN A 46 -17.50 8.39 5.59
N SER A 47 -16.96 7.34 4.97
CA SER A 47 -15.77 6.63 5.45
C SER A 47 -14.57 6.91 4.54
N VAL A 48 -13.37 6.76 5.09
CA VAL A 48 -12.11 6.97 4.38
C VAL A 48 -11.22 5.76 4.63
N ILE A 49 -10.60 5.22 3.58
CA ILE A 49 -9.63 4.13 3.70
C ILE A 49 -8.33 4.71 4.27
N GLU A 50 -7.90 4.22 5.42
CA GLU A 50 -6.70 4.69 6.10
C GLU A 50 -5.44 3.97 5.61
N GLY A 51 -5.57 2.69 5.23
CA GLY A 51 -4.47 1.86 4.74
C GLY A 51 -4.59 0.41 5.18
N VAL A 52 -3.46 -0.24 5.41
CA VAL A 52 -3.35 -1.62 5.89
C VAL A 52 -3.09 -1.61 7.39
N ASN A 53 -3.93 -2.31 8.16
CA ASN A 53 -3.78 -2.41 9.60
C ASN A 53 -2.74 -3.48 10.00
N THR A 54 -2.40 -3.54 11.28
CA THR A 54 -1.45 -4.53 11.82
C THR A 54 -1.88 -5.99 11.69
N SER A 55 -3.11 -6.26 11.25
CA SER A 55 -3.58 -7.61 10.90
C SER A 55 -3.44 -7.94 9.41
N GLY A 56 -2.87 -7.04 8.61
CA GLY A 56 -2.70 -7.20 7.17
C GLY A 56 -3.97 -6.97 6.35
N MET A 57 -5.00 -6.35 6.94
CA MET A 57 -6.28 -6.08 6.27
C MET A 57 -6.42 -4.58 5.96
N VAL A 58 -7.11 -4.28 4.85
CA VAL A 58 -7.45 -2.90 4.50
C VAL A 58 -8.50 -2.37 5.48
N GLN A 59 -8.23 -1.22 6.07
CA GLN A 59 -9.09 -0.59 7.07
C GLN A 59 -9.58 0.78 6.61
N ALA A 60 -10.82 1.09 6.96
CA ALA A 60 -11.42 2.39 6.77
C ALA A 60 -12.10 2.89 8.05
N LEU A 61 -12.14 4.22 8.20
CA LEU A 61 -12.73 4.90 9.35
C LEU A 61 -13.87 5.82 8.92
N GLN A 62 -15.01 5.68 9.58
CA GLN A 62 -16.14 6.58 9.41
C GLN A 62 -15.89 7.91 10.15
N GLN A 63 -15.93 9.02 9.42
CA GLN A 63 -15.44 10.32 9.92
C GLN A 63 -16.29 10.97 11.02
N LYS A 64 -17.58 10.61 11.14
CA LYS A 64 -18.53 11.15 12.15
C LYS A 64 -18.68 10.28 13.39
N THR A 65 -18.66 8.96 13.22
CA THR A 65 -19.00 7.96 14.26
C THR A 65 -17.78 7.19 14.74
N LEU A 66 -16.64 7.34 14.05
CA LEU A 66 -15.40 6.60 14.31
C LEU A 66 -15.57 5.08 14.24
N LYS A 67 -16.61 4.62 13.54
CA LYS A 67 -16.78 3.19 13.24
C LYS A 67 -15.65 2.74 12.32
N CYS A 68 -14.97 1.69 12.75
CA CYS A 68 -13.92 1.03 12.00
C CYS A 68 -14.55 -0.05 11.10
N TYR A 69 -14.14 -0.06 9.83
CA TYR A 69 -14.49 -1.09 8.86
C TYR A 69 -13.24 -1.76 8.34
N VAL A 70 -13.31 -3.08 8.14
CA VAL A 70 -12.21 -3.88 7.62
C VAL A 70 -12.70 -4.66 6.39
N TRP A 71 -11.88 -4.68 5.35
CA TRP A 71 -12.13 -5.43 4.13
C TRP A 71 -11.70 -6.89 4.30
N ASP A 72 -12.61 -7.85 4.06
CA ASP A 72 -12.34 -9.29 4.14
C ASP A 72 -11.96 -9.93 2.79
N GLY A 73 -11.87 -9.13 1.72
CA GLY A 73 -11.69 -9.58 0.35
C GLY A 73 -12.96 -9.52 -0.50
N THR A 74 -14.14 -9.41 0.11
CA THR A 74 -15.44 -9.37 -0.59
C THR A 74 -16.35 -8.25 -0.09
N THR A 75 -16.32 -7.93 1.20
CA THR A 75 -17.19 -6.91 1.81
C THR A 75 -16.51 -6.14 2.94
N TRP A 76 -17.05 -4.96 3.26
CA TRP A 76 -16.67 -4.18 4.42
C TRP A 76 -17.42 -4.67 5.67
N ASN A 77 -16.67 -5.15 6.66
CA ASN A 77 -17.23 -5.59 7.94
C ASN A 77 -16.93 -4.57 9.04
N VAL A 78 -17.88 -4.34 9.92
CA VAL A 78 -17.66 -3.50 11.11
C VAL A 78 -16.72 -4.24 12.06
N SER A 79 -15.62 -3.60 12.43
CA SER A 79 -14.72 -4.10 13.46
C SER A 79 -15.26 -3.79 14.86
N ALA A 80 -15.01 -4.68 15.83
CA ALA A 80 -15.36 -4.45 17.23
C ALA A 80 -14.57 -3.29 17.85
N SER A 81 -13.36 -3.03 17.34
CA SER A 81 -12.48 -1.94 17.78
C SER A 81 -11.63 -1.41 16.63
N TYR A 82 -11.10 -0.21 16.79
CA TYR A 82 -10.06 0.31 15.91
C TYR A 82 -8.82 -0.60 15.96
N ILE A 83 -8.24 -0.92 14.81
CA ILE A 83 -6.98 -1.67 14.72
C ILE A 83 -5.91 -0.67 14.25
N PRO A 84 -4.75 -0.58 14.92
CA PRO A 84 -3.70 0.34 14.50
C PRO A 84 -3.32 0.17 13.03
N ILE A 85 -3.16 1.29 12.33
CA ILE A 85 -2.65 1.31 10.96
C ILE A 85 -1.16 1.01 10.98
N MET A 86 -0.74 0.04 10.18
CA MET A 86 0.66 -0.31 9.96
C MET A 86 1.22 0.54 8.82
N ASP A 87 0.54 0.53 7.67
CA ASP A 87 0.96 1.21 6.45
C ASP A 87 -0.19 2.03 5.90
N THR A 88 0.03 3.34 5.70
CA THR A 88 -1.04 4.25 5.25
C THR A 88 -1.23 4.21 3.74
N THR A 89 -2.45 4.51 3.29
CA THR A 89 -2.73 4.69 1.85
C THR A 89 -1.82 5.75 1.22
N ASP A 90 -1.52 6.83 1.95
CA ASP A 90 -0.66 7.92 1.48
C ASP A 90 0.81 7.47 1.30
N ASP A 91 1.31 6.60 2.18
CA ASP A 91 2.65 6.04 2.02
C ASP A 91 2.73 5.08 0.83
N PHE A 92 1.70 4.24 0.61
CA PHE A 92 1.61 3.42 -0.61
C PHE A 92 1.59 4.29 -1.87
N GLN A 93 0.78 5.35 -1.87
CA GLN A 93 0.68 6.29 -2.98
C GLN A 93 2.02 6.98 -3.24
N SER A 94 2.71 7.43 -2.18
CA SER A 94 4.02 8.08 -2.29
C SER A 94 5.07 7.15 -2.92
N VAL A 95 5.12 5.88 -2.52
CA VAL A 95 6.04 4.91 -3.15
C VAL A 95 5.65 4.68 -4.61
N TRP A 96 4.35 4.59 -4.91
CA TRP A 96 3.85 4.43 -6.27
C TRP A 96 4.28 5.59 -7.19
N GLU A 97 4.18 6.83 -6.69
CA GLU A 97 4.59 8.04 -7.40
C GLU A 97 6.10 8.14 -7.58
N ILE A 98 6.88 7.98 -6.49
CA ILE A 98 8.35 8.07 -6.53
C ILE A 98 8.93 7.07 -7.53
N PHE A 99 8.34 5.88 -7.64
CA PHE A 99 8.82 4.86 -8.57
C PHE A 99 8.22 4.96 -9.98
N ASP A 100 7.32 5.92 -10.23
CA ASP A 100 6.58 6.07 -11.49
C ASP A 100 5.92 4.76 -11.92
N LEU A 101 5.25 4.07 -10.99
CA LEU A 101 4.77 2.71 -11.22
C LEU A 101 3.70 2.62 -12.31
N SER A 102 3.05 3.74 -12.65
CA SER A 102 2.15 3.84 -13.82
C SER A 102 2.82 3.49 -15.14
N LEU A 103 4.15 3.64 -15.26
CA LEU A 103 4.91 3.40 -16.49
C LEU A 103 5.28 1.92 -16.72
N TYR A 104 4.99 1.04 -15.76
CA TYR A 104 5.42 -0.35 -15.78
C TYR A 104 4.23 -1.30 -15.65
N GLU A 105 4.33 -2.44 -16.32
CA GLU A 105 3.42 -3.56 -16.13
C GLU A 105 3.75 -4.32 -14.83
N LEU A 106 2.73 -4.97 -14.24
CA LEU A 106 2.91 -5.72 -12.98
C LEU A 106 4.02 -6.78 -13.07
N ILE A 107 4.18 -7.42 -14.23
CA ILE A 107 5.19 -8.46 -14.43
C ILE A 107 6.61 -7.90 -14.35
N GLU A 108 6.84 -6.69 -14.85
CA GLU A 108 8.14 -6.01 -14.87
C GLU A 108 8.63 -5.61 -13.48
N LEU A 109 7.70 -5.47 -12.53
CA LEU A 109 7.96 -5.11 -11.14
C LEU A 109 8.23 -6.33 -10.23
N SER A 110 8.14 -7.55 -10.78
CA SER A 110 8.39 -8.78 -10.02
C SER A 110 9.84 -8.86 -9.58
N HIS A 111 10.06 -9.26 -8.32
CA HIS A 111 11.38 -9.43 -7.70
C HIS A 111 12.29 -8.19 -7.61
N VAL A 112 11.91 -7.05 -8.18
CA VAL A 112 12.73 -5.82 -8.20
C VAL A 112 13.25 -5.42 -6.82
N HIS A 113 12.39 -5.42 -5.78
CA HIS A 113 12.79 -5.07 -4.41
C HIS A 113 13.83 -6.05 -3.85
N ARG A 114 13.66 -7.35 -4.10
CA ARG A 114 14.54 -8.41 -3.61
C ARG A 114 15.91 -8.32 -4.26
N ASP A 115 15.92 -8.17 -5.58
CA ASP A 115 17.16 -8.07 -6.35
C ASP A 115 17.92 -6.81 -5.96
N PHE A 116 17.22 -5.70 -5.73
CA PHE A 116 17.83 -4.46 -5.25
C PHE A 116 18.41 -4.60 -3.84
N LEU A 117 17.60 -5.00 -2.85
CA LEU A 117 18.04 -5.10 -1.45
C LEU A 117 19.10 -6.18 -1.23
N GLY A 118 19.06 -7.27 -2.01
CA GLY A 118 20.06 -8.33 -2.00
C GLY A 118 21.43 -7.85 -2.48
N ASN A 119 21.46 -6.89 -3.41
CA ASN A 119 22.71 -6.29 -3.93
C ASN A 119 23.24 -5.14 -3.08
N VAL A 120 22.42 -4.51 -2.23
CA VAL A 120 22.84 -3.43 -1.31
C VAL A 120 23.68 -3.94 -0.13
N HIS A 121 23.65 -5.25 0.15
CA HIS A 121 24.37 -5.89 1.25
C HIS A 121 25.68 -6.60 0.83
N VAL A 122 26.21 -6.31 -0.37
CA VAL A 122 27.50 -6.84 -0.88
C VAL A 122 28.49 -5.71 -1.09
#